data_AF-A0A5E6N5U3-F1
#
_entry.id   AF-A0A5E6N5U3-F1
#
_cell.length_a   1.000
_cell.length_b   1.000
_cell.length_c   1.000
_cell.angle_alpha   90.00
_cell.angle_beta   90.00
_cell.angle_gamma   90.00
#
_symmetry.space_group_name_H-M   'P 1'
#
loop_
_entity.id
_entity.type
_entity.pdbx_description
1 polymer ?
#
loop_
_entity_poly.entity_id
_entity_poly.type
_entity_poly.pdbx_seq_one_letter_code
_entity_poly.pdbx_strand_id
1 'polypeptide(L)'
;MRNNDQPQAVKFYAKEMEFYRKLVKGNKSYSWSDRATLWFNKRTNNFGLSFWKPLRLLLLLSIVFYFFVLCSFLDGYNSNYWRNIFEFLNPTHKMLFINEYHWSGWSYFWDFLFRIIEGLLIYQTIQAFRKYSKKL
;
A
#
# COMPACT_ATOMS: atom_id res chain seq x y z
N MET A 1 29.67 2.72 23.37
CA MET A 1 28.43 1.91 23.40
C MET A 1 27.27 2.70 22.76
N ARG A 2 27.23 2.87 21.43
CA ARG A 2 26.25 3.73 20.71
C ARG A 2 25.13 2.96 19.99
N ASN A 3 25.10 1.64 20.09
CA ASN A 3 24.19 0.78 19.30
C ASN A 3 22.91 0.32 20.04
N ASN A 4 22.84 0.45 21.37
CA ASN A 4 21.66 0.00 22.14
C ASN A 4 20.47 0.98 22.09
N ASP A 5 20.69 2.22 21.65
CA ASP A 5 19.65 3.26 21.63
C ASP A 5 18.76 3.20 20.38
N GLN A 6 19.23 2.58 19.29
CA GLN A 6 18.48 2.61 18.02
C GLN A 6 17.12 1.90 18.08
N PRO A 7 16.98 0.68 18.63
CA PRO A 7 15.67 0.05 18.75
C PRO A 7 14.72 0.83 19.67
N GLN A 8 15.25 1.52 20.68
CA GLN A 8 14.45 2.35 21.59
C GLN A 8 14.01 3.63 20.89
N ALA A 9 14.91 4.31 20.18
CA ALA A 9 14.64 5.53 19.43
C ALA A 9 13.50 5.34 18.41
N VAL A 10 13.49 4.21 17.69
CA VAL A 10 12.39 3.87 16.75
C VAL A 10 11.05 3.70 17.49
N LYS A 11 11.04 3.09 18.69
CA LYS A 11 9.82 2.97 19.51
C LYS A 11 9.36 4.34 20.06
N PHE A 12 10.29 5.20 20.46
CA PHE A 12 9.98 6.56 20.93
C PHE A 12 9.38 7.39 19.81
N TYR A 13 9.98 7.39 18.62
CA TYR A 13 9.44 8.06 17.43
C TYR A 13 8.01 7.61 17.12
N ALA A 14 7.73 6.31 17.17
CA ALA A 14 6.39 5.80 16.93
C ALA A 14 5.36 6.28 17.98
N LYS A 15 5.78 6.42 19.25
CA LYS A 15 4.93 6.99 20.31
C LYS A 15 4.70 8.50 20.09
N GLU A 16 5.73 9.24 19.70
CA GLU A 16 5.65 10.66 19.37
C GLU A 16 4.66 10.91 18.23
N MET A 17 4.75 10.12 17.14
CA MET A 17 3.82 10.20 16.01
C MET A 17 2.38 9.84 16.41
N GLU A 18 2.19 8.92 17.35
CA GLU A 18 0.87 8.60 17.89
C GLU A 18 0.29 9.76 18.71
N PHE A 19 1.11 10.43 19.52
CA PHE A 19 0.71 11.62 20.25
C PHE A 19 0.35 12.77 19.29
N TYR A 20 1.19 13.00 18.27
CA TYR A 20 0.95 14.01 17.24
C TYR A 20 -0.39 13.76 16.51
N ARG A 21 -0.69 12.51 16.15
CA ARG A 21 -1.99 12.14 15.57
C ARG A 21 -3.16 12.47 16.50
N LYS A 22 -3.04 12.26 17.81
CA LYS A 22 -4.10 12.60 18.78
C LYS A 22 -4.33 14.11 18.85
N LEU A 23 -3.26 14.91 18.86
CA LEU A 23 -3.34 16.37 18.80
C LEU A 23 -4.04 16.86 17.52
N VAL A 24 -3.61 16.36 16.36
CA VAL A 24 -4.16 16.74 15.05
C VAL A 24 -5.63 16.33 14.89
N LYS A 25 -6.05 15.22 15.53
CA LYS A 25 -7.46 14.78 15.54
C LYS A 25 -8.34 15.68 16.41
N GLY A 26 -7.83 16.16 17.54
CA GLY A 26 -8.57 17.02 18.48
C GLY A 26 -8.68 18.48 18.06
N ASN A 27 -7.75 18.96 17.22
CA ASN A 27 -7.68 20.37 16.83
C ASN A 27 -8.06 20.58 15.35
N LYS A 28 -9.07 21.43 15.10
CA LYS A 28 -9.56 21.78 13.74
C LYS A 28 -8.61 22.65 12.93
N SER A 29 -7.58 23.24 13.54
CA SER A 29 -6.61 24.11 12.87
C SER A 29 -5.66 23.38 11.92
N TYR A 30 -5.52 22.05 12.04
CA TYR A 30 -4.62 21.26 11.20
C TYR A 30 -5.26 20.83 9.89
N SER A 31 -4.46 20.78 8.83
CA SER A 31 -4.91 20.42 7.49
C SER A 31 -5.46 19.00 7.42
N TRP A 32 -6.43 18.79 6.53
CA TRP A 32 -6.95 17.45 6.21
C TRP A 32 -5.86 16.54 5.62
N SER A 33 -4.89 17.10 4.89
CA SER A 33 -3.74 16.37 4.34
C SER A 33 -2.89 15.72 5.43
N ASP A 34 -2.67 16.43 6.54
CA ASP A 34 -1.85 15.95 7.66
C ASP A 34 -2.55 14.80 8.37
N ARG A 35 -3.87 14.94 8.54
CA ARG A 35 -4.75 13.89 9.08
C ARG A 35 -4.73 12.64 8.22
N ALA A 36 -4.88 12.79 6.91
CA ALA A 36 -4.85 11.68 5.96
C ALA A 36 -3.49 10.98 5.99
N THR A 37 -2.40 11.73 6.01
CA THR A 37 -1.02 11.20 6.06
C THR A 37 -0.77 10.40 7.34
N LEU A 38 -1.15 10.95 8.50
CA LEU A 38 -1.00 10.26 9.79
C LEU A 38 -1.92 9.04 9.91
N TRP A 39 -3.12 9.12 9.35
CA TRP A 39 -4.03 7.98 9.29
C TRP A 39 -3.46 6.86 8.42
N PHE A 40 -2.98 7.20 7.23
CA PHE A 40 -2.40 6.26 6.28
C PHE A 40 -1.19 5.55 6.88
N ASN A 41 -0.21 6.30 7.39
CA ASN A 41 0.99 5.73 8.02
C ASN A 41 0.66 4.84 9.24
N LYS A 42 -0.32 5.23 10.07
CA LYS A 42 -0.73 4.39 11.20
C LYS A 42 -1.34 3.06 10.72
N ARG A 43 -2.20 3.11 9.69
CA ARG A 43 -2.95 1.95 9.20
C ARG A 43 -2.06 0.98 8.43
N THR A 44 -1.19 1.48 7.56
CA THR A 44 -0.39 0.65 6.65
C THR A 44 0.85 0.08 7.32
N ASN A 45 1.67 0.90 8.00
CA ASN A 45 2.99 0.46 8.49
C ASN A 45 3.25 0.71 9.99
N ASN A 46 2.26 1.20 10.73
CA ASN A 46 2.38 1.60 12.15
C ASN A 46 3.57 2.56 12.37
N PHE A 47 3.64 3.62 11.56
CA PHE A 47 4.73 4.61 11.54
C PHE A 47 6.12 4.02 11.22
N GLY A 48 6.16 3.07 10.30
CA GLY A 48 7.39 2.44 9.80
C GLY A 48 7.88 1.26 10.66
N LEU A 49 7.14 0.87 11.70
CA LEU A 49 7.57 -0.22 12.60
C LEU A 49 7.46 -1.61 11.96
N SER A 50 6.47 -1.83 11.09
CA SER A 50 6.14 -3.15 10.57
C SER A 50 6.05 -3.14 9.05
N PHE A 51 7.04 -3.75 8.37
CA PHE A 51 7.02 -3.97 6.92
C PHE A 51 6.08 -5.10 6.49
N TRP A 52 5.80 -6.05 7.40
CA TRP A 52 4.87 -7.15 7.13
C TRP A 52 3.43 -6.70 6.92
N LYS A 53 3.02 -5.57 7.50
CA LYS A 53 1.66 -5.05 7.34
C LYS A 53 1.37 -4.52 5.93
N PRO A 54 2.16 -3.59 5.36
CA PRO A 54 1.92 -3.12 4.00
C PRO A 54 2.11 -4.25 2.98
N LEU A 55 3.03 -5.19 3.21
CA LEU A 55 3.21 -6.35 2.34
C LEU A 55 1.98 -7.27 2.31
N ARG A 56 1.40 -7.60 3.47
CA ARG A 56 0.14 -8.39 3.52
C ARG A 56 -1.02 -7.65 2.89
N LEU A 57 -1.09 -6.33 3.11
CA LEU A 57 -2.14 -5.50 2.51
C LEU A 57 -2.00 -5.45 0.99
N LEU A 58 -0.77 -5.39 0.46
CA LEU A 58 -0.49 -5.45 -0.97
C LEU A 58 -0.99 -6.77 -1.57
N LEU A 59 -0.64 -7.91 -0.97
CA LEU A 59 -1.07 -9.23 -1.46
C LEU A 59 -2.58 -9.45 -1.36
N LEU A 60 -3.23 -8.93 -0.32
CA LEU A 60 -4.69 -9.05 -0.18
C LEU A 60 -5.39 -8.17 -1.23
N LEU A 61 -4.97 -6.91 -1.35
CA LEU A 61 -5.57 -5.99 -2.30
C LEU A 61 -5.28 -6.39 -3.74
N SER A 62 -4.13 -6.98 -4.05
CA SER A 62 -3.86 -7.49 -5.39
C SER A 62 -4.88 -8.56 -5.79
N ILE A 63 -5.18 -9.53 -4.91
CA ILE A 63 -6.20 -10.56 -5.16
C ILE A 63 -7.58 -9.93 -5.38
N VAL A 64 -7.97 -8.96 -4.53
CA VAL A 64 -9.28 -8.29 -4.61
C VAL A 64 -9.43 -7.48 -5.89
N PHE A 65 -8.44 -6.65 -6.22
CA PHE A 65 -8.47 -5.82 -7.43
C PHE A 65 -8.36 -6.66 -8.69
N TYR A 66 -7.54 -7.71 -8.67
CA TYR A 66 -7.45 -8.66 -9.77
C TYR A 66 -8.79 -9.34 -10.04
N PHE A 67 -9.50 -9.74 -8.99
CA PHE A 67 -10.86 -10.26 -9.12
C PHE A 67 -11.80 -9.24 -9.75
N PHE A 68 -11.75 -7.96 -9.36
CA PHE A 68 -12.56 -6.91 -9.99
C PHE A 68 -12.21 -6.69 -11.47
N VAL A 69 -10.92 -6.75 -11.83
CA VAL A 69 -10.49 -6.71 -13.23
C VAL A 69 -11.11 -7.87 -14.02
N LEU A 70 -11.01 -9.11 -13.51
CA LEU A 70 -11.58 -10.29 -14.18
C LEU A 70 -13.11 -10.22 -14.31
N CYS A 71 -13.82 -9.76 -13.28
CA CYS A 71 -15.28 -9.56 -13.35
C CYS A 71 -15.69 -8.46 -14.33
N SER A 72 -14.78 -7.57 -14.69
CA SER A 72 -15.05 -6.46 -15.60
C SER A 72 -14.80 -6.82 -17.07
N PHE A 73 -14.31 -8.03 -17.38
CA PHE A 73 -14.02 -8.44 -18.75
C PHE A 73 -15.29 -8.57 -19.60
N LEU A 74 -15.17 -8.25 -20.90
CA LEU A 74 -16.28 -8.25 -21.85
C LEU A 74 -16.87 -9.65 -22.08
N ASP A 75 -16.01 -10.67 -22.15
CA ASP A 75 -16.42 -12.06 -22.43
C ASP A 75 -16.73 -12.86 -21.15
N GLY A 76 -16.80 -12.15 -20.01
CA GLY A 76 -17.06 -12.73 -18.70
C GLY A 76 -15.85 -13.36 -18.02
N TYR A 77 -16.10 -13.89 -16.84
CA TYR A 77 -15.07 -14.48 -15.98
C TYR A 77 -14.60 -15.85 -16.49
N ASN A 78 -13.28 -16.02 -16.62
CA ASN A 78 -12.64 -17.31 -16.89
C ASN A 78 -11.57 -17.60 -15.84
N SER A 79 -11.69 -18.73 -15.14
CA SER A 79 -10.76 -19.13 -14.08
C SER A 79 -9.32 -19.34 -14.57
N ASN A 80 -9.14 -19.63 -15.87
CA ASN A 80 -7.82 -19.81 -16.47
C ASN A 80 -6.96 -18.54 -16.42
N TYR A 81 -7.56 -17.36 -16.23
CA TYR A 81 -6.81 -16.12 -16.15
C TYR A 81 -6.02 -15.98 -14.84
N TRP A 82 -6.41 -16.65 -13.75
CA TRP A 82 -5.72 -16.58 -12.45
C TRP A 82 -4.23 -16.90 -12.49
N ARG A 83 -3.75 -17.61 -13.52
CA ARG A 83 -2.31 -17.83 -13.74
C ARG A 83 -1.51 -16.52 -13.88
N ASN A 84 -2.16 -15.43 -14.30
CA ASN A 84 -1.56 -14.13 -14.55
C ASN A 84 -1.55 -13.21 -13.29
N ILE A 85 -1.96 -13.70 -12.11
CA ILE A 85 -1.97 -12.90 -10.87
C ILE A 85 -0.58 -12.34 -10.51
N PHE A 86 0.49 -13.10 -10.79
CA PHE A 86 1.86 -12.64 -10.53
C PHE A 86 2.31 -11.55 -11.48
N GLU A 87 1.80 -11.55 -12.71
CA GLU A 87 2.04 -10.46 -13.66
C GLU A 87 1.27 -9.22 -13.24
N PHE A 88 0.05 -9.35 -12.71
CA PHE A 88 -0.70 -8.22 -12.15
C PHE A 88 0.01 -7.56 -10.96
N LEU A 89 0.69 -8.35 -10.12
CA LEU A 89 1.49 -7.86 -8.98
C LEU A 89 2.80 -7.18 -9.42
N ASN A 90 3.15 -7.22 -10.70
CA ASN A 90 4.30 -6.51 -11.22
C ASN A 90 3.89 -5.06 -11.53
N PRO A 91 4.41 -4.03 -10.84
CA PRO A 91 4.01 -2.64 -11.08
C PRO A 91 4.32 -2.13 -12.51
N THR A 92 5.17 -2.83 -13.26
CA THR A 92 5.53 -2.49 -14.64
C THR A 92 4.87 -3.37 -15.69
N HIS A 93 3.84 -4.15 -15.34
CA HIS A 93 3.15 -4.99 -16.30
C HIS A 93 2.47 -4.18 -17.40
N LYS A 94 2.39 -4.76 -18.60
CA LYS A 94 1.66 -4.17 -19.72
C LYS A 94 0.16 -4.20 -19.41
N MET A 95 -0.60 -3.17 -19.76
CA MET A 95 -2.03 -3.14 -19.45
C MET A 95 -2.77 -4.36 -20.01
N LEU A 96 -2.42 -4.84 -21.20
CA LEU A 96 -3.12 -5.96 -21.84
C LEU A 96 -2.47 -7.33 -21.59
N PHE A 97 -1.88 -7.53 -20.40
CA PHE A 97 -1.11 -8.73 -20.07
C PHE A 97 -1.91 -10.05 -20.08
N ILE A 98 -3.23 -9.99 -19.90
CA ILE A 98 -4.07 -11.19 -19.91
C ILE A 98 -4.46 -11.57 -21.34
N ASN A 99 -5.12 -10.65 -22.04
CA ASN A 99 -5.50 -10.76 -23.46
C ASN A 99 -6.11 -9.42 -23.92
N GLU A 100 -5.63 -8.88 -25.03
CA GLU A 100 -5.99 -7.55 -25.55
C GLU A 100 -7.48 -7.35 -25.84
N TYR A 101 -8.18 -8.41 -26.24
CA TYR A 101 -9.55 -8.31 -26.77
C TYR A 101 -10.66 -8.30 -25.71
N HIS A 102 -10.35 -8.69 -24.46
CA HIS A 102 -11.37 -8.82 -23.41
C HIS A 102 -11.49 -7.59 -22.48
N TRP A 103 -10.60 -6.60 -22.63
CA TRP A 103 -10.54 -5.46 -21.72
C TRP A 103 -11.69 -4.49 -21.96
N SER A 104 -12.45 -4.22 -20.89
CA SER A 104 -13.44 -3.15 -20.86
C SER A 104 -12.86 -1.88 -20.21
N GLY A 105 -13.55 -0.74 -20.39
CA GLY A 105 -13.23 0.51 -19.68
C GLY A 105 -13.13 0.34 -18.15
N TRP A 106 -13.96 -0.53 -17.57
CA TRP A 106 -13.92 -0.85 -16.14
C TRP A 106 -12.69 -1.66 -15.76
N SER A 107 -12.23 -2.56 -16.64
CA SER A 107 -10.99 -3.32 -16.43
C SER A 107 -9.78 -2.38 -16.33
N TYR A 108 -9.71 -1.38 -17.24
CA TYR A 108 -8.68 -0.33 -17.19
C TYR A 108 -8.77 0.51 -15.92
N PHE A 109 -9.98 0.88 -15.51
CA PHE A 109 -10.17 1.68 -14.29
C PHE A 109 -9.66 0.94 -13.05
N TRP A 110 -10.00 -0.34 -12.89
CA TRP A 110 -9.56 -1.15 -11.74
C TRP A 110 -8.05 -1.37 -11.74
N ASP A 111 -7.46 -1.66 -12.90
CA ASP A 111 -6.01 -1.78 -13.05
C ASP A 111 -5.28 -0.48 -12.67
N PHE A 112 -5.72 0.64 -13.24
CA PHE A 112 -5.14 1.96 -12.96
C PHE A 112 -5.25 2.33 -11.47
N LEU A 113 -6.41 2.13 -10.86
CA LEU A 113 -6.62 2.39 -9.45
C LEU A 113 -5.73 1.51 -8.57
N PHE A 114 -5.58 0.23 -8.93
CA PHE A 114 -4.69 -0.67 -8.22
C PHE A 114 -3.23 -0.22 -8.32
N ARG A 115 -2.73 0.21 -9.48
CA ARG A 115 -1.35 0.72 -9.65
C ARG A 115 -1.02 1.88 -8.72
N ILE A 116 -1.98 2.80 -8.50
CA ILE A 116 -1.80 3.90 -7.53
C ILE A 116 -1.65 3.36 -6.11
N ILE A 117 -2.53 2.43 -5.71
CA ILE A 117 -2.52 1.83 -4.38
C ILE A 117 -1.26 0.97 -4.17
N GLU A 118 -0.88 0.19 -5.17
CA GLU A 118 0.32 -0.64 -5.20
C GLU A 118 1.57 0.20 -4.99
N GLY A 119 1.74 1.29 -5.76
CA GLY A 119 2.88 2.19 -5.60
C GLY A 119 2.99 2.76 -4.19
N LEU A 120 1.86 3.16 -3.58
CA LEU A 120 1.82 3.62 -2.20
C LEU A 120 2.20 2.52 -1.21
N LEU A 121 1.75 1.28 -1.40
CA LEU A 121 2.07 0.15 -0.52
C LEU A 121 3.52 -0.33 -0.66
N ILE A 122 4.09 -0.30 -1.87
CA ILE A 122 5.51 -0.54 -2.12
C ILE A 122 6.33 0.51 -1.38
N TYR A 123 5.99 1.80 -1.51
CA TYR A 123 6.66 2.87 -0.77
C TYR A 123 6.59 2.65 0.75
N GLN A 124 5.41 2.31 1.29
CA GLN A 124 5.23 2.03 2.72
C GLN A 124 6.04 0.83 3.19
N THR A 125 6.19 -0.18 2.34
CA THR A 125 7.03 -1.36 2.58
C THR A 125 8.50 -0.96 2.66
N ILE A 126 9.01 -0.22 1.66
CA ILE A 126 10.39 0.30 1.64
C ILE A 126 10.66 1.18 2.88
N GLN A 127 9.73 2.08 3.21
CA GLN A 127 9.86 2.96 4.36
C GLN A 127 9.99 2.18 5.68
N ALA A 128 9.20 1.12 5.85
CA ALA A 128 9.24 0.27 7.03
C ALA A 128 10.46 -0.67 7.07
N PHE A 129 10.95 -1.14 5.91
CA PHE A 129 12.21 -1.88 5.82
C PHE A 129 13.40 -1.03 6.26
N ARG A 130 13.42 0.25 5.88
CA ARG A 130 14.49 1.20 6.23
C ARG A 130 14.44 1.72 7.68
N LYS A 131 13.60 1.17 8.56
CA LYS A 131 13.39 1.68 9.92
C LYS A 131 14.65 1.75 10.79
N TYR A 132 15.63 0.87 10.58
CA TYR A 132 16.91 0.88 11.29
C TYR A 132 18.01 1.66 10.57
N SER A 133 17.78 2.08 9.33
CA SER A 133 18.73 2.86 8.52
C SER A 133 18.39 4.34 8.45
N LYS A 134 17.24 4.76 9.01
CA LYS A 134 16.91 6.17 9.19
C LYS A 134 17.86 6.76 10.23
N LYS A 135 18.63 7.78 9.82
CA LYS A 135 19.24 8.70 10.78
C LYS A 135 18.08 9.52 11.36
N LEU A 136 17.75 9.25 12.63
CA LEU A 136 16.88 10.10 13.43
C LEU A 136 17.62 11.39 13.78
#